data_AF-A0A820BT38-F1
#
_entry.id   AF-A0A820BT38-F1
#
_cell.length_a   1.000
_cell.length_b   1.000
_cell.length_c   1.000
_cell.angle_alpha   90.00
_cell.angle_beta   90.00
_cell.angle_gamma   90.00
#
_symmetry.space_group_name_H-M   'P 1'
#
loop_
_entity.id
_entity.type
_entity.pdbx_description
1 polymer ?
#
loop_
_entity_poly.entity_id
_entity_poly.type
_entity_poly.pdbx_seq_one_letter_code
_entity_poly.pdbx_strand_id
1 'polypeptide(L)'
;MAMANNKTQCFKCNKKKITFTCEGCLEKFCLMDLTAHQQILNEELNHIINDYGQFKYRINEQKPNSHDLSLINEIYQWEINSIEKIQRKAKECRDIVIKSSQIFLNNIEMKFNNLTEQIK
;
A
#
# COMPACT_ATOMS: atom_id res chain seq x y z
N MET A 1 -22.20 -52.88 -40.66
CA MET A 1 -22.82 -53.59 -39.51
C MET A 1 -21.80 -53.71 -38.40
N ALA A 2 -21.98 -52.98 -37.30
CA ALA A 2 -21.50 -53.29 -35.94
C ALA A 2 -21.90 -52.11 -35.04
N MET A 3 -23.06 -52.18 -34.38
CA MET A 3 -23.39 -51.25 -33.30
C MET A 3 -22.51 -51.63 -32.10
N ALA A 4 -21.38 -50.95 -31.94
CA ALA A 4 -20.56 -51.10 -30.74
C ALA A 4 -21.43 -50.73 -29.53
N ASN A 5 -21.66 -51.70 -28.63
CA ASN A 5 -22.35 -51.48 -27.38
C ASN A 5 -21.50 -50.55 -26.50
N ASN A 6 -21.59 -49.24 -26.72
CA ASN A 6 -20.89 -48.17 -25.98
C ASN A 6 -21.47 -47.96 -24.56
N LYS A 7 -21.95 -49.05 -23.93
CA LYS A 7 -22.47 -49.03 -22.58
C LYS A 7 -21.32 -49.25 -21.60
N THR A 8 -20.69 -48.18 -21.13
CA THR A 8 -19.71 -48.27 -20.04
C THR A 8 -20.37 -47.94 -18.70
N GLN A 9 -19.67 -48.21 -17.61
CA GLN A 9 -20.12 -47.85 -16.28
C GLN A 9 -19.98 -46.33 -16.08
N CYS A 10 -21.03 -45.69 -15.55
CA CYS A 10 -20.98 -44.31 -15.11
C CYS A 10 -20.26 -44.20 -13.77
N PHE A 11 -19.32 -43.27 -13.65
CA PHE A 11 -18.55 -42.99 -12.44
C PHE A 11 -19.44 -42.65 -11.23
N LYS A 12 -20.47 -41.81 -11.43
CA LYS A 12 -21.35 -41.34 -10.35
C LYS A 12 -22.39 -42.38 -9.89
N CYS A 13 -23.21 -42.90 -10.82
CA CYS A 13 -24.31 -43.80 -10.46
C CYS A 13 -24.01 -45.30 -10.58
N ASN A 14 -22.81 -45.70 -11.03
CA ASN A 14 -22.38 -47.09 -11.24
C ASN A 14 -23.26 -47.95 -12.18
N LYS A 15 -24.19 -47.33 -12.92
CA LYS A 15 -25.04 -48.03 -13.88
C LYS A 15 -24.33 -48.15 -15.23
N LYS A 16 -24.43 -49.32 -15.89
CA LYS A 16 -23.98 -49.51 -17.28
C LYS A 16 -24.95 -48.83 -18.23
N LYS A 17 -24.55 -47.71 -18.81
CA LYS A 17 -25.36 -46.90 -19.74
C LYS A 17 -24.46 -46.34 -20.84
N ILE A 18 -25.05 -45.69 -21.84
CA ILE A 18 -24.26 -44.83 -22.73
C ILE A 18 -23.66 -43.72 -21.87
N THR A 19 -22.34 -43.59 -21.96
CA THR A 19 -21.55 -42.64 -21.19
C THR A 19 -20.79 -41.71 -22.10
N PHE A 20 -20.45 -40.55 -21.56
CA PHE A 20 -19.66 -39.50 -22.17
C PHE A 20 -18.50 -39.20 -21.24
N THR A 21 -17.32 -38.99 -21.79
CA THR A 21 -16.12 -38.63 -21.01
C THR A 21 -16.11 -37.12 -20.79
N CYS A 22 -15.92 -36.69 -19.55
CA CYS A 22 -15.58 -35.29 -19.27
C CYS A 22 -14.08 -35.11 -19.52
N GLU A 23 -13.68 -34.24 -20.46
CA GLU A 23 -12.26 -34.03 -20.78
C GLU A 23 -11.46 -33.39 -19.63
N GLY A 24 -12.12 -32.64 -18.75
CA GLY A 24 -11.47 -32.02 -17.59
C GLY A 24 -11.13 -33.01 -16.48
N CYS A 25 -12.06 -33.92 -16.16
CA CYS A 25 -11.86 -34.90 -15.08
C CYS A 25 -11.41 -36.27 -15.58
N LEU A 26 -11.45 -36.51 -16.90
CA LEU A 26 -11.22 -37.80 -17.57
C LEU A 26 -12.17 -38.93 -17.16
N GLU A 27 -13.20 -38.62 -16.37
CA GLU A 27 -14.20 -39.57 -15.89
C GLU A 27 -15.38 -39.74 -16.85
N LYS A 28 -16.01 -40.92 -16.83
CA LYS A 28 -17.14 -41.27 -17.69
C LYS A 28 -18.47 -41.12 -16.96
N PHE A 29 -19.37 -40.32 -17.49
CA PHE A 29 -20.68 -40.05 -16.89
C PHE A 29 -21.82 -40.43 -17.83
N CYS A 30 -22.96 -40.85 -17.29
CA CYS A 30 -24.19 -40.87 -18.08
C CYS A 30 -24.67 -39.42 -18.31
N LEU A 31 -25.50 -39.18 -19.33
CA LEU A 31 -25.92 -37.82 -19.71
C LEU A 31 -26.43 -36.99 -18.52
N MET A 32 -27.29 -37.57 -17.68
CA MET A 32 -27.83 -36.88 -16.50
C MET A 32 -26.73 -36.49 -15.49
N ASP A 33 -25.83 -37.43 -15.20
CA ASP A 33 -24.76 -37.19 -14.23
C ASP A 33 -23.70 -36.23 -14.78
N LEU A 34 -23.50 -36.19 -16.11
CA LEU A 34 -22.64 -35.23 -16.78
C LEU A 34 -23.21 -33.81 -16.66
N THR A 35 -24.51 -33.63 -16.93
CA THR A 35 -25.18 -32.33 -16.80
C THR A 35 -25.13 -31.84 -15.34
N ALA A 36 -25.40 -32.73 -14.38
CA ALA A 36 -25.29 -32.39 -12.96
C ALA A 36 -23.85 -32.02 -12.56
N HIS A 37 -22.85 -32.72 -13.10
CA HIS A 37 -21.44 -32.41 -12.87
C HIS A 37 -21.07 -31.02 -13.42
N GLN A 38 -21.52 -30.69 -14.64
CA GLN A 38 -21.30 -29.36 -15.23
C GLN A 38 -22.00 -28.24 -14.44
N GLN A 39 -23.19 -28.50 -13.90
CA GLN A 39 -23.89 -27.54 -13.04
C GLN A 39 -23.09 -27.22 -11.78
N ILE A 40 -22.58 -28.26 -11.09
CA ILE A 40 -21.74 -28.08 -9.90
C ILE A 40 -20.49 -27.24 -10.23
N LEU A 41 -19.80 -27.56 -11.33
CA LEU A 41 -18.62 -26.80 -11.74
C LEU A 41 -18.95 -25.32 -12.04
N ASN A 42 -20.10 -25.04 -12.65
CA ASN A 42 -20.54 -23.67 -12.90
C ASN A 42 -20.87 -22.93 -11.60
N GLU A 43 -21.50 -23.60 -10.63
CA GLU A 43 -21.78 -23.03 -9.31
C GLU A 43 -20.49 -22.69 -8.56
N GLU A 44 -19.52 -23.61 -8.53
CA GLU A 44 -18.20 -23.39 -7.93
C GLU A 44 -17.46 -22.23 -8.62
N LEU A 45 -17.49 -22.16 -9.95
CA LEU A 45 -16.87 -21.07 -10.69
C LEU A 45 -17.51 -19.71 -10.37
N ASN A 46 -18.84 -19.67 -10.29
CA ASN A 46 -19.57 -18.45 -9.92
C ASN A 46 -19.20 -17.98 -8.50
N HIS A 47 -19.01 -18.91 -7.56
CA HIS A 47 -18.52 -18.59 -6.21
C HIS A 47 -17.12 -17.95 -6.26
N ILE A 48 -16.19 -18.54 -7.02
CA ILE A 48 -14.83 -18.01 -7.19
C ILE A 48 -14.86 -16.60 -7.80
N ILE A 49 -15.68 -16.39 -8.83
CA ILE A 49 -15.83 -15.07 -9.48
C ILE A 49 -16.37 -14.04 -8.48
N ASN A 50 -17.36 -14.42 -7.68
CA ASN A 50 -17.91 -13.55 -6.65
C ASN A 50 -16.88 -13.20 -5.57
N ASP A 51 -16.15 -14.19 -5.06
CA ASP A 51 -15.09 -13.98 -4.06
C ASP A 51 -13.98 -13.07 -4.59
N TYR A 52 -13.57 -13.28 -5.84
CA TYR A 52 -12.61 -12.41 -6.51
C TYR A 52 -13.13 -10.97 -6.61
N GLY A 53 -14.40 -10.79 -6.98
CA GLY A 53 -15.05 -9.48 -7.02
C GLY A 53 -15.03 -8.78 -5.66
N GLN A 54 -15.40 -9.49 -4.60
CA GLN A 54 -15.40 -8.98 -3.23
C GLN A 54 -14.00 -8.67 -2.73
N PHE A 55 -13.02 -9.52 -3.02
CA PHE A 55 -11.63 -9.29 -2.66
C PHE A 55 -11.07 -8.04 -3.35
N LYS A 56 -11.31 -7.89 -4.66
CA LYS A 56 -10.90 -6.71 -5.42
C LYS A 56 -11.57 -5.44 -4.90
N TYR A 57 -12.85 -5.50 -4.56
CA TYR A 57 -13.58 -4.39 -3.95
C TYR A 57 -12.93 -3.97 -2.62
N ARG A 58 -12.71 -4.93 -1.70
CA ARG A 58 -12.06 -4.65 -0.41
C ARG A 58 -10.66 -4.06 -0.57
N ILE A 59 -9.85 -4.56 -1.51
CA ILE A 59 -8.53 -3.98 -1.80
C ILE A 59 -8.67 -2.52 -2.24
N ASN A 60 -9.63 -2.23 -3.12
CA ASN A 60 -9.81 -0.87 -3.63
C ASN A 60 -10.35 0.09 -2.58
N GLU A 61 -11.24 -0.37 -1.68
CA GLU A 61 -11.70 0.43 -0.54
C GLU A 61 -10.62 0.64 0.52
N GLN A 62 -9.79 -0.37 0.78
CA GLN A 62 -8.72 -0.29 1.77
C GLN A 62 -7.47 0.38 1.23
N LYS A 63 -7.39 0.67 -0.08
CA LYS A 63 -6.33 1.48 -0.64
C LYS A 63 -6.49 2.85 0.00
N PRO A 64 -5.62 3.25 0.94
CA PRO A 64 -5.80 4.52 1.62
C PRO A 64 -5.80 5.58 0.52
N ASN A 65 -6.78 6.50 0.55
CA ASN A 65 -6.54 7.79 -0.07
C ASN A 65 -5.21 8.25 0.51
N SER A 66 -4.23 8.52 -0.34
CA SER A 66 -2.87 8.88 0.10
C SER A 66 -2.85 10.06 1.10
N HIS A 67 -3.95 10.79 1.19
CA HIS A 67 -4.25 11.84 2.15
C HIS A 67 -4.61 11.36 3.59
N ASP A 68 -5.03 10.12 3.80
CA ASP A 68 -5.50 9.59 5.11
C ASP A 68 -4.40 8.85 5.90
N LEU A 69 -3.17 8.81 5.39
CA LEU A 69 -2.05 8.24 6.15
C LEU A 69 -1.64 9.23 7.24
N SER A 70 -2.31 9.17 8.40
CA SER A 70 -2.02 10.00 9.60
C SER A 70 -0.52 10.14 9.86
N LEU A 71 0.24 9.06 9.70
CA LEU A 71 1.69 9.03 9.86
C LEU A 71 2.43 9.99 8.90
N ILE A 72 1.98 10.13 7.65
CA ILE A 72 2.59 11.07 6.69
C ILE A 72 2.33 12.51 7.12
N ASN A 73 1.13 12.82 7.61
CA ASN A 73 0.85 14.13 8.15
C ASN A 73 1.67 14.42 9.42
N GLU A 74 1.82 13.44 10.31
CA GLU A 74 2.67 13.55 11.50
C GLU A 74 4.14 13.79 11.13
N ILE A 75 4.67 13.09 10.13
CA ILE A 75 6.02 13.30 9.59
C ILE A 75 6.15 14.73 9.04
N TYR A 76 5.16 15.20 8.26
CA TYR A 76 5.16 16.54 7.69
C TYR A 76 5.14 17.63 8.78
N GLN A 77 4.31 17.47 9.83
CA GLN A 77 4.29 18.39 10.96
C GLN A 77 5.60 18.36 11.75
N TRP A 78 6.18 17.17 11.94
CA TRP A 78 7.49 17.03 12.60
C TRP A 78 8.60 17.75 11.82
N GLU A 79 8.59 17.66 10.48
CA GLU A 79 9.54 18.33 9.61
C GLU A 79 9.46 19.86 9.73
N ILE A 80 8.25 20.43 9.59
CA ILE A 80 8.02 21.88 9.72
C ILE A 80 8.50 22.38 11.09
N ASN A 81 8.07 21.72 12.16
CA ASN A 81 8.41 22.12 13.53
C ASN A 81 9.93 22.04 13.79
N SER A 82 10.61 21.07 13.18
CA SER A 82 12.06 20.91 13.33
C SER A 82 12.82 22.01 12.60
N ILE A 83 12.41 22.34 11.38
CA ILE A 83 12.99 23.44 10.60
C ILE A 83 12.84 24.77 11.36
N GLU A 84 11.65 25.08 11.89
CA GLU A 84 11.41 26.30 12.63
C GLU A 84 12.31 26.40 13.88
N LYS A 85 12.41 25.32 14.65
CA LYS A 85 13.27 25.27 15.85
C LYS A 85 14.75 25.53 15.51
N ILE A 86 15.25 24.90 14.45
CA ILE A 86 16.64 25.07 14.00
C ILE A 86 16.87 26.51 13.53
N GLN A 87 15.96 27.05 12.72
CA GLN A 87 16.05 28.42 12.22
C GLN A 87 16.03 29.46 13.34
N ARG A 88 15.12 29.29 14.32
CA ARG A 88 15.05 30.16 15.50
C ARG A 88 16.34 30.13 16.30
N LYS A 89 16.88 28.94 16.58
CA LYS A 89 18.14 28.81 17.30
C LYS A 89 19.33 29.39 16.54
N ALA A 90 19.39 29.19 15.22
CA ALA A 90 20.42 29.79 14.39
C ALA A 90 20.34 31.33 14.38
N LYS A 91 19.12 31.90 14.40
CA LYS A 91 18.92 33.35 14.54
C LYS A 91 19.38 33.85 15.90
N GLU A 92 18.98 33.20 16.99
CA GLU A 92 19.42 33.55 18.35
C GLU A 92 20.95 33.58 18.45
N CYS A 93 21.64 32.56 17.91
CA CYS A 93 23.10 32.53 17.89
C CYS A 93 23.72 33.68 17.09
N ARG A 94 23.18 33.99 15.91
CA ARG A 94 23.64 35.12 15.09
C ARG A 94 23.47 36.45 15.82
N ASP A 95 22.32 36.67 16.45
CA ASP A 95 22.02 37.89 17.19
C ASP A 95 22.96 38.09 18.37
N ILE A 96 23.33 37.01 19.08
CA ILE A 96 24.32 37.04 20.17
C ILE A 96 25.69 37.50 19.64
N VAL A 97 26.17 36.89 18.56
CA VAL A 97 27.49 37.22 17.97
C VAL A 97 27.54 38.67 17.48
N ILE A 98 26.46 39.15 16.84
CA ILE A 98 26.38 40.53 16.37
C ILE A 98 26.44 41.50 17.55
N LYS A 99 25.63 41.27 18.59
CA LYS A 99 25.61 42.12 19.79
C LYS A 99 26.95 42.14 20.50
N SER A 100 27.59 40.98 20.69
CA SER A 100 28.91 40.92 21.32
C SER A 100 29.97 41.66 20.52
N SER A 101 29.92 41.54 19.19
CA SER A 101 30.85 42.24 18.29
C SER A 101 30.67 43.76 18.36
N GLN A 102 29.42 44.24 18.36
CA GLN A 102 29.11 45.66 18.50
C GLN A 102 29.61 46.22 19.84
N ILE A 103 29.35 45.52 20.95
CA ILE A 103 29.84 45.92 22.27
C ILE A 103 31.37 45.98 22.29
N PHE A 104 32.03 44.98 21.71
CA PHE A 104 33.48 44.93 21.63
C PHE A 104 34.06 46.10 20.82
N LEU A 105 33.49 46.40 19.65
CA LEU A 105 33.93 47.52 18.80
C LEU A 105 33.74 48.86 19.49
N ASN A 106 32.59 49.11 20.12
CA ASN A 106 32.34 50.34 20.88
C ASN A 106 33.35 50.51 22.02
N ASN A 107 33.70 49.42 22.71
CA ASN A 107 34.71 49.46 23.76
C ASN A 107 36.11 49.79 23.22
N ILE A 108 36.47 49.29 22.04
CA ILE A 108 37.72 49.67 21.36
C ILE A 108 37.71 51.14 21.02
N GLU A 109 36.63 51.63 20.42
CA GLU A 109 36.47 53.03 20.02
C GLU A 109 36.60 53.98 21.22
N MET A 110 35.91 53.67 22.32
CA MET A 110 36.04 54.43 23.58
C MET A 110 37.48 54.46 24.11
N LYS A 111 38.17 53.31 24.13
CA LYS A 111 39.56 53.24 24.59
C LYS A 111 40.49 54.04 23.68
N PHE A 112 40.28 53.97 22.38
CA PHE A 112 41.06 54.72 21.39
C PHE A 112 40.88 56.24 21.53
N ASN A 113 39.64 56.70 21.71
CA ASN A 113 39.33 58.11 21.93
C ASN A 113 39.99 58.64 23.21
N ASN A 114 39.92 57.87 24.30
CA ASN A 114 40.58 58.23 25.57
C ASN A 114 42.11 58.34 25.42
N LEU A 115 42.75 57.38 24.75
CA LEU A 115 44.19 57.48 24.45
C LEU A 115 44.53 58.71 23.61
N THR A 116 43.67 59.07 22.64
CA THR A 116 43.86 60.25 21.79
C THR A 116 43.77 61.54 22.59
N GLU A 117 42.87 61.62 23.57
CA GLU A 117 42.76 62.77 24.48
C GLU A 117 43.97 62.91 25.41
N GLN A 118 44.56 61.80 25.87
CA GLN A 118 45.75 61.82 26.73
C GLN A 118 47.03 62.29 26.03
N ILE A 119 47.05 62.27 24.69
CA ILE A 119 48.22 62.67 23.88
C ILE A 119 48.10 64.15 23.42
N LYS A 120 46.92 64.76 23.56
CA LYS A 120 46.70 66.19 23.32
C LYS A 120 47.14 67.04 24.51
#